data_AF-A0A9Q1R226-F1
#
_entry.id   AF-A0A9Q1R226-F1
#
_cell.length_a   1.000
_cell.length_b   1.000
_cell.length_c   1.000
_cell.angle_alpha   90.00
_cell.angle_beta   90.00
_cell.angle_gamma   90.00
#
_symmetry.space_group_name_H-M   'P 1'
#
loop_
_entity.id
_entity.type
_entity.pdbx_description
1 polymer ?
#
loop_
_entity_poly.entity_id
_entity_poly.type
_entity_poly.pdbx_seq_one_letter_code
_entity_poly.pdbx_strand_id
1 'polypeptide(L)'
;MKSHEPRSSSSCAACKFLKRRCIPNCLFAPYFRSDEPKKFANVHKVFGASNVTKILNEVPEEQREETVNSLVYEAEVRLSDPVYGCIGAIASLQRKMVELQHYLMLARTRLAYCAANTNTSTNCSLMTLGYAPFNPNMPCDFLDVPVSGGSLDSYAQTSFDMDHGGSTNEFGQIPFP
;
A
#
# COMPACT_ATOMS: atom_id res chain seq x y z
N MET A 1 -26.44 5.00 10.87
CA MET A 1 -27.19 5.72 9.82
C MET A 1 -26.61 7.12 9.71
N LYS A 2 -25.78 7.41 8.70
CA LYS A 2 -25.27 8.77 8.46
C LYS A 2 -26.45 9.61 7.96
N SER A 3 -26.89 10.55 8.77
CA SER A 3 -27.97 11.47 8.47
C SER A 3 -27.59 12.33 7.26
N HIS A 4 -28.44 12.27 6.23
CA HIS A 4 -28.38 13.17 5.08
C HIS A 4 -28.89 14.55 5.57
N GLU A 5 -27.98 15.41 5.99
CA GLU A 5 -28.32 16.76 6.45
C GLU A 5 -28.91 17.58 5.27
N PRO A 6 -30.00 18.34 5.46
CA PRO A 6 -30.55 19.19 4.40
C PRO A 6 -29.54 20.29 4.10
N ARG A 7 -28.96 20.24 2.90
CA ARG A 7 -27.92 21.17 2.45
C ARG A 7 -28.39 22.61 2.56
N SER A 8 -27.68 23.38 3.36
CA SER A 8 -27.62 24.84 3.27
C SER A 8 -27.35 25.25 1.82
N SER A 9 -27.93 26.37 1.41
CA SER A 9 -28.04 26.97 0.06
C SER A 9 -26.72 27.27 -0.69
N SER A 10 -25.62 26.62 -0.33
CA SER A 10 -24.29 26.83 -0.91
C SER A 10 -23.96 25.84 -2.03
N SER A 11 -23.32 26.34 -3.09
CA SER A 11 -22.80 25.54 -4.21
C SER A 11 -21.70 24.58 -3.73
N CYS A 12 -21.66 23.35 -4.24
CA CYS A 12 -20.59 22.39 -3.93
C CYS A 12 -19.21 22.89 -4.41
N ALA A 13 -18.11 22.34 -3.89
CA ALA A 13 -16.77 22.81 -4.26
C ALA A 13 -16.51 22.70 -5.76
N ALA A 14 -16.97 21.63 -6.41
CA ALA A 14 -16.84 21.45 -7.84
C ALA A 14 -17.55 22.54 -8.66
N CYS A 15 -18.82 22.79 -8.38
CA CYS A 15 -19.60 23.80 -9.10
C CYS A 15 -19.09 25.21 -8.83
N LYS A 16 -18.64 25.50 -7.60
CA LYS A 16 -17.96 26.75 -7.25
C LYS A 16 -16.67 26.94 -8.05
N PHE A 17 -15.82 25.90 -8.15
CA PHE A 17 -14.57 25.93 -8.91
C PHE A 17 -14.83 26.12 -10.42
N LEU A 18 -15.80 25.40 -10.97
CA LEU A 18 -16.19 25.45 -12.39
C LEU A 18 -17.03 26.70 -12.75
N LYS A 19 -17.32 27.58 -11.78
CA LYS A 19 -18.15 28.79 -11.96
C LYS A 19 -19.52 28.51 -12.60
N ARG A 20 -20.16 27.39 -12.23
CA ARG A 20 -21.50 27.01 -12.70
C ARG A 20 -22.50 26.84 -11.56
N ARG A 21 -23.79 26.88 -11.88
CA ARG A 21 -24.86 26.64 -10.89
C ARG A 21 -24.85 25.19 -10.42
N CYS A 22 -24.93 24.97 -9.10
CA CYS A 22 -25.13 23.65 -8.52
C CYS A 22 -26.63 23.30 -8.55
N ILE A 23 -26.99 22.21 -9.22
CA ILE A 23 -28.37 21.71 -9.33
C ILE A 23 -28.66 20.68 -8.22
N PRO A 24 -29.95 20.41 -7.89
CA PRO A 24 -30.32 19.47 -6.81
C PRO A 24 -29.72 18.07 -6.97
N ASN A 25 -29.60 17.56 -8.21
CA ASN A 25 -29.03 16.24 -8.52
C ASN A 25 -27.58 16.34 -9.05
N CYS A 26 -26.77 17.23 -8.48
CA CYS A 26 -25.39 17.42 -8.93
C CYS A 26 -24.52 16.21 -8.56
N LEU A 27 -23.96 15.53 -9.56
CA LEU A 27 -23.08 14.36 -9.39
C LEU A 27 -21.89 14.58 -8.44
N PHE A 28 -21.32 15.79 -8.43
CA PHE A 28 -20.17 16.12 -7.59
C PHE A 28 -20.55 16.46 -6.15
N ALA A 29 -21.79 16.87 -5.91
CA ALA A 29 -22.19 17.49 -4.66
C ALA A 29 -22.12 16.53 -3.45
N PRO A 30 -22.40 15.22 -3.55
CA PRO A 30 -22.18 14.27 -2.46
C PRO A 30 -20.73 14.16 -2.00
N TYR A 31 -19.77 14.32 -2.92
CA TYR A 31 -18.36 13.96 -2.67
C TYR A 31 -17.43 15.16 -2.49
N PHE A 32 -17.80 16.33 -3.02
CA PHE A 32 -17.02 17.56 -2.97
C PHE A 32 -17.76 18.67 -2.22
N ARG A 33 -17.65 18.64 -0.89
CA ARG A 33 -18.28 19.62 0.00
C ARG A 33 -17.65 21.01 -0.16
N SER A 34 -18.41 22.06 0.15
CA SER A 34 -18.00 23.46 -0.09
C SER A 34 -16.87 23.97 0.83
N ASP A 35 -16.66 23.30 1.97
CA ASP A 35 -15.58 23.48 2.95
C ASP A 35 -14.23 22.89 2.47
N GLU A 36 -14.24 22.02 1.46
CA GLU A 36 -13.05 21.32 0.95
C GLU A 36 -12.69 21.71 -0.51
N PRO A 37 -12.45 23.01 -0.82
CA PRO A 37 -12.23 23.44 -2.21
C PRO A 37 -10.94 22.86 -2.84
N LYS A 38 -9.92 22.57 -2.02
CA LYS A 38 -8.65 21.99 -2.48
C LYS A 38 -8.84 20.58 -3.04
N LYS A 39 -9.74 19.79 -2.46
CA LYS A 39 -10.05 18.41 -2.86
C LYS A 39 -10.43 18.35 -4.34
N PHE A 40 -11.39 19.18 -4.76
CA PHE A 40 -11.79 19.24 -6.16
C PHE A 40 -10.72 19.88 -7.06
N ALA A 41 -10.02 20.92 -6.59
CA ALA A 41 -8.99 21.59 -7.38
C ALA A 41 -7.86 20.62 -7.79
N ASN A 42 -7.42 19.75 -6.86
CA ASN A 42 -6.39 18.75 -7.12
C ASN A 42 -6.86 17.71 -8.15
N VAL A 43 -8.03 17.12 -7.92
CA VAL A 43 -8.63 16.13 -8.83
C VAL A 43 -8.86 16.73 -10.22
N HIS A 44 -9.37 17.96 -10.30
CA HIS A 44 -9.56 18.66 -11.56
C HIS A 44 -8.25 18.90 -12.30
N LYS A 45 -7.17 19.24 -11.59
CA LYS A 45 -5.87 19.49 -12.20
C LYS A 45 -5.24 18.23 -12.79
N VAL A 46 -5.43 17.07 -12.16
CA VAL A 46 -4.81 15.80 -12.58
C VAL A 46 -5.68 15.03 -13.57
N PHE A 47 -6.98 14.88 -13.27
CA PHE A 47 -7.89 14.06 -14.06
C PHE A 47 -8.81 14.89 -14.96
N GLY A 48 -9.18 16.10 -14.54
CA GLY A 48 -10.17 16.93 -15.22
C GLY A 48 -11.62 16.55 -14.88
N ALA A 49 -12.54 17.52 -14.90
CA ALA A 49 -13.93 17.31 -14.53
C ALA A 49 -14.66 16.28 -15.41
N SER A 50 -14.37 16.26 -16.71
CA SER A 50 -15.04 15.34 -17.66
C SER A 50 -14.67 13.89 -17.39
N ASN A 51 -13.39 13.60 -17.13
CA ASN A 51 -12.95 12.24 -16.82
C ASN A 51 -13.50 11.77 -15.49
N VAL A 52 -13.53 12.63 -14.46
CA VAL A 52 -14.15 12.29 -13.17
C VAL A 52 -15.64 12.00 -13.35
N THR A 53 -16.35 12.80 -14.16
CA THR A 53 -17.77 12.55 -14.46
C THR A 53 -17.95 11.18 -15.12
N LYS A 54 -17.10 10.85 -16.10
CA LYS A 54 -17.13 9.56 -16.80
C LYS A 54 -16.89 8.40 -15.84
N ILE A 55 -15.85 8.46 -15.01
CA ILE A 55 -15.51 7.44 -14.01
C ILE A 55 -16.69 7.24 -13.03
N LEU A 56 -17.27 8.33 -12.51
CA LEU A 56 -18.38 8.21 -11.56
C LEU A 56 -19.66 7.63 -12.18
N ASN A 57 -19.87 7.80 -13.49
CA ASN A 57 -21.00 7.17 -14.18
C ASN A 57 -20.76 5.66 -14.43
N GLU A 58 -19.51 5.23 -14.58
CA GLU A 58 -19.13 3.83 -14.79
C GLU A 58 -19.08 3.03 -13.48
N VAL A 59 -18.92 3.70 -12.34
CA VAL A 59 -18.83 3.09 -11.01
C VAL A 59 -20.22 2.99 -10.34
N PRO A 60 -20.57 1.85 -9.71
CA PRO A 60 -21.79 1.70 -8.91
C PRO A 60 -21.89 2.75 -7.80
N GLU A 61 -23.10 3.22 -7.48
CA GLU A 61 -23.28 4.35 -6.54
C GLU A 61 -22.65 4.12 -5.17
N GLU A 62 -22.71 2.87 -4.69
CA GLU A 62 -22.16 2.41 -3.41
C GLU A 62 -20.64 2.58 -3.32
N GLN A 63 -19.93 2.51 -4.45
CA GLN A 63 -18.47 2.59 -4.53
C GLN A 63 -17.98 3.99 -4.87
N ARG A 64 -18.86 4.91 -5.27
CA ARG A 64 -18.45 6.25 -5.72
C ARG A 64 -17.73 7.06 -4.64
N GLU A 65 -18.09 6.90 -3.36
CA GLU A 65 -17.40 7.58 -2.26
C GLU A 65 -15.93 7.14 -2.18
N GLU A 66 -15.68 5.84 -2.19
CA GLU A 66 -14.32 5.27 -2.19
C GLU A 66 -13.55 5.63 -3.45
N THR A 67 -14.19 5.57 -4.63
CA THR A 67 -13.57 5.99 -5.88
C THR A 67 -13.13 7.45 -5.85
N VAL A 68 -13.95 8.36 -5.32
CA VAL A 68 -13.54 9.76 -5.17
C VAL A 68 -12.38 9.91 -4.18
N ASN A 69 -12.37 9.16 -3.08
CA ASN A 69 -11.26 9.19 -2.12
C ASN A 69 -9.94 8.74 -2.78
N SER A 70 -9.97 7.68 -3.59
CA SER A 70 -8.81 7.22 -4.37
C SER A 70 -8.33 8.28 -5.37
N LEU A 71 -9.25 8.87 -6.14
CA LEU A 71 -8.90 9.95 -7.10
C LEU A 71 -8.29 11.16 -6.40
N VAL A 72 -8.77 11.51 -5.21
CA VAL A 72 -8.23 12.62 -4.42
C VAL A 72 -6.82 12.32 -3.96
N TYR A 73 -6.61 11.14 -3.38
CA TYR A 73 -5.28 10.69 -2.95
C TYR A 73 -4.30 10.69 -4.13
N GLU A 74 -4.66 10.06 -5.24
CA GLU A 74 -3.81 9.99 -6.43
C GLU A 74 -3.48 11.40 -6.98
N ALA A 75 -4.46 12.29 -7.00
CA ALA A 75 -4.23 13.67 -7.44
C ALA A 75 -3.27 14.41 -6.50
N GLU A 76 -3.44 14.29 -5.19
CA GLU A 76 -2.56 14.93 -4.20
C GLU A 76 -1.12 14.44 -4.30
N VAL A 77 -0.94 13.12 -4.41
CA VAL A 77 0.40 12.54 -4.55
C VAL A 77 1.01 12.91 -5.89
N ARG A 78 0.25 12.89 -6.99
CA ARG A 78 0.75 13.32 -8.32
C ARG A 78 1.14 14.79 -8.37
N LEU A 79 0.47 15.65 -7.61
CA LEU A 79 0.83 17.06 -7.52
C LEU A 79 2.06 17.30 -6.65
N SER A 80 2.30 16.43 -5.66
CA SER A 80 3.48 16.47 -4.79
C SER A 80 4.72 15.86 -5.48
N ASP A 81 4.52 14.80 -6.25
CA ASP A 81 5.51 14.14 -7.09
C ASP A 81 4.99 14.05 -8.54
N PRO A 82 5.31 15.05 -9.38
CA PRO A 82 4.87 15.09 -10.78
C PRO A 82 5.44 13.97 -11.65
N VAL A 83 6.54 13.34 -11.22
CA VAL A 83 7.22 12.30 -12.00
C VAL A 83 6.57 10.95 -11.70
N TYR A 84 6.62 10.50 -10.45
CA TYR A 84 6.21 9.14 -10.07
C TYR A 84 4.84 9.08 -9.39
N GLY A 85 4.37 10.14 -8.75
CA GLY A 85 3.08 10.17 -8.05
C GLY A 85 2.88 8.95 -7.14
N CYS A 86 1.71 8.31 -7.23
CA CYS A 86 1.40 7.13 -6.42
C CYS A 86 2.29 5.91 -6.74
N ILE A 87 2.87 5.82 -7.93
CA ILE A 87 3.81 4.74 -8.30
C ILE A 87 5.08 4.82 -7.44
N GLY A 88 5.56 6.04 -7.15
CA GLY A 88 6.70 6.24 -6.25
C GLY A 88 6.41 5.76 -4.83
N ALA A 89 5.19 6.00 -4.33
CA ALA A 89 4.74 5.50 -3.04
C ALA A 89 4.70 3.95 -3.01
N ILE A 90 4.15 3.32 -4.06
CA ILE A 90 4.13 1.85 -4.21
C ILE A 90 5.56 1.30 -4.19
N ALA A 91 6.46 1.84 -5.01
CA ALA A 91 7.85 1.39 -5.07
C ALA A 91 8.57 1.54 -3.73
N SER A 92 8.33 2.64 -2.99
CA SER A 92 8.90 2.82 -1.66
C SER A 92 8.38 1.79 -0.66
N LEU A 93 7.09 1.45 -0.71
CA LEU A 93 6.50 0.45 0.18
C LEU A 93 7.03 -0.95 -0.14
N GLN A 94 7.17 -1.29 -1.42
CA GLN A 94 7.75 -2.57 -1.84
C GLN A 94 9.19 -2.72 -1.37
N ARG A 95 10.04 -1.68 -1.49
CA ARG A 95 11.41 -1.71 -0.95
C ARG A 95 11.43 -1.94 0.56
N LYS A 96 10.58 -1.23 1.32
CA LYS A 96 10.47 -1.40 2.77
C LYS A 96 10.01 -2.80 3.17
N MET A 97 9.10 -3.39 2.40
CA MET A 97 8.64 -4.75 2.65
C MET A 97 9.81 -5.75 2.55
N VAL A 98 10.61 -5.65 1.49
CA VAL A 98 11.79 -6.50 1.29
C VAL A 98 12.83 -6.28 2.40
N GLU A 99 13.11 -5.02 2.74
CA GLU A 99 14.03 -4.66 3.82
C GLU A 99 13.59 -5.25 5.18
N LEU A 100 12.32 -5.10 5.53
CA LEU A 100 11.78 -5.63 6.78
C LEU A 100 11.77 -7.16 6.82
N GLN A 101 11.46 -7.82 5.69
CA GLN A 101 11.57 -9.27 5.57
C GLN A 101 13.01 -9.75 5.78
N HIS A 102 14.00 -9.01 5.24
CA HIS A 102 15.41 -9.30 5.46
C HIS A 102 15.81 -9.15 6.94
N TYR A 103 15.43 -8.06 7.60
CA TYR A 103 15.74 -7.88 9.02
C TYR A 103 15.10 -8.94 9.90
N LEU A 104 13.87 -9.34 9.57
CA LEU A 104 13.17 -10.40 10.27
C LEU A 104 13.88 -11.75 10.11
N MET A 105 14.36 -12.07 8.91
CA MET A 105 15.20 -13.26 8.67
C MET A 105 16.46 -13.21 9.54
N LEU A 106 17.21 -12.11 9.51
CA LEU A 106 18.44 -11.96 10.31
C LEU A 106 18.19 -12.13 11.80
N ALA A 107 17.11 -11.53 12.32
CA ALA A 107 16.72 -11.68 13.71
C ALA A 107 16.38 -13.14 14.07
N ARG A 108 15.62 -13.83 13.22
CA ARG A 108 15.29 -15.26 13.40
C ARG A 108 16.55 -16.13 13.41
N THR A 109 17.48 -15.92 12.48
CA THR A 109 18.75 -16.66 12.43
C THR A 109 19.57 -16.43 13.69
N ARG A 110 19.66 -15.20 14.19
CA ARG A 110 20.35 -14.88 15.44
C ARG A 110 19.72 -15.57 16.65
N LEU A 111 18.38 -15.56 16.73
CA LEU A 111 17.67 -16.24 17.82
C LEU A 111 17.89 -17.75 17.79
N ALA A 112 17.84 -18.38 16.61
CA ALA A 112 18.10 -19.81 16.45
C ALA A 112 19.54 -20.18 16.86
N TYR A 113 20.53 -19.37 16.48
CA TYR A 113 21.92 -19.57 16.89
C TYR A 113 22.10 -19.49 18.41
N CYS A 114 21.53 -18.45 19.06
CA CYS A 114 21.59 -18.32 20.50
C CYS A 114 20.90 -19.50 21.20
N ALA A 115 19.74 -19.94 20.71
CA ALA A 115 18.99 -21.06 21.28
C ALA A 115 19.74 -22.40 21.16
N ALA A 116 20.51 -22.61 20.09
CA ALA A 116 21.34 -23.81 19.92
C ALA A 116 22.57 -23.82 20.86
N ASN A 117 23.10 -22.64 21.21
CA ASN A 117 24.35 -22.51 21.97
C ASN A 117 24.17 -22.38 23.49
N THR A 118 22.94 -22.43 24.02
CA THR A 118 22.66 -22.37 25.47
C THR A 118 23.15 -23.60 26.26
N ASN A 119 23.61 -24.66 25.58
CA ASN A 119 24.10 -25.89 26.23
C ASN A 119 25.61 -25.93 26.53
N THR A 120 26.37 -24.86 26.23
CA THR A 120 27.80 -24.79 26.62
C THR A 120 28.06 -23.52 27.41
N SER A 121 28.29 -23.68 28.72
CA SER A 121 28.85 -22.64 29.57
C SER A 121 30.22 -22.24 29.03
N THR A 122 30.30 -21.14 28.27
CA THR A 122 31.45 -20.23 28.19
C THR A 122 31.16 -19.08 27.22
N ASN A 123 31.11 -17.86 27.76
CA ASN A 123 31.34 -16.56 27.10
C ASN A 123 30.82 -16.40 25.64
N CYS A 124 29.58 -15.93 25.50
CA CYS A 124 29.10 -15.33 24.24
C CYS A 124 29.82 -13.99 23.98
N SER A 125 31.01 -14.06 23.40
CA SER A 125 31.66 -12.88 22.83
C SER A 125 30.96 -12.53 21.52
N LEU A 126 30.22 -11.43 21.55
CA LEU A 126 29.56 -10.79 20.42
C LEU A 126 30.61 -10.34 19.39
N MET A 127 31.08 -11.25 18.55
CA MET A 127 32.02 -10.92 17.47
C MET A 127 31.29 -10.85 16.13
N THR A 128 30.97 -9.61 15.76
CA THR A 128 31.13 -9.02 14.43
C THR A 128 31.12 -10.00 13.24
N LEU A 129 29.94 -10.16 12.64
CA LEU A 129 29.79 -10.31 11.19
C LEU A 129 28.83 -9.18 10.79
N GLY A 130 29.32 -8.00 10.39
CA GLY A 130 30.13 -7.80 9.21
C GLY A 130 29.17 -7.51 8.05
N TYR A 131 28.81 -6.24 7.89
CA TYR A 131 28.09 -5.74 6.72
C TYR A 131 28.82 -6.21 5.44
N ALA A 132 28.21 -7.14 4.70
CA ALA A 132 28.61 -7.41 3.32
C ALA A 132 27.76 -6.51 2.40
N PRO A 133 28.35 -5.79 1.43
CA PRO A 133 27.60 -4.97 0.50
C PRO A 133 26.78 -5.88 -0.44
N PHE A 134 25.54 -5.49 -0.67
CA PHE A 134 24.57 -6.17 -1.53
C PHE A 134 25.13 -6.44 -2.94
N ASN A 135 24.99 -7.69 -3.41
CA ASN A 135 24.90 -8.01 -4.84
C ASN A 135 23.45 -8.40 -5.15
N PRO A 136 22.70 -7.62 -5.95
CA PRO A 136 21.28 -7.86 -6.23
C PRO A 136 21.00 -9.08 -7.14
N ASN A 137 22.04 -9.78 -7.63
CA ASN A 137 21.92 -10.90 -8.57
C ASN A 137 22.24 -12.27 -7.97
N MET A 138 22.30 -12.46 -6.66
CA MET A 138 22.52 -13.80 -6.11
C MET A 138 21.19 -14.57 -6.02
N PRO A 139 21.00 -15.67 -6.77
CA PRO A 139 19.87 -16.55 -6.55
C PRO A 139 20.04 -17.17 -5.16
N CYS A 140 19.01 -17.05 -4.34
CA CYS A 140 18.92 -17.74 -3.06
C CYS A 140 18.64 -19.23 -3.29
N ASP A 141 19.64 -19.94 -3.82
CA ASP A 141 19.66 -21.40 -3.79
C ASP A 141 20.01 -21.84 -2.36
N PHE A 142 18.94 -22.05 -1.61
CA PHE A 142 18.71 -23.19 -0.72
C PHE A 142 20.00 -23.90 -0.26
N LEU A 143 20.61 -23.41 0.81
CA LEU A 143 21.52 -24.22 1.61
C LEU A 143 20.70 -24.87 2.73
N ASP A 144 20.34 -26.13 2.48
CA ASP A 144 20.04 -27.13 3.51
C ASP A 144 21.14 -27.09 4.58
N VAL A 145 20.79 -26.63 5.77
CA VAL A 145 21.57 -26.91 6.97
C VAL A 145 20.96 -28.16 7.59
N PRO A 146 21.70 -29.28 7.74
CA PRO A 146 21.15 -30.49 8.33
C PRO A 146 21.00 -30.25 9.83
N VAL A 147 19.77 -30.03 10.30
CA VAL A 147 19.48 -30.04 11.74
C VAL A 147 19.44 -31.50 12.19
N SER A 148 20.55 -31.98 12.74
CA SER A 148 20.59 -33.28 13.40
C SER A 148 20.06 -33.12 14.82
N GLY A 149 18.85 -33.65 15.05
CA GLY A 149 18.43 -34.26 16.31
C GLY A 149 18.01 -33.33 17.45
N GLY A 150 16.70 -33.15 17.61
CA GLY A 150 16.10 -32.61 18.83
C GLY A 150 14.59 -32.44 18.67
N SER A 151 13.82 -33.48 19.01
CA SER A 151 12.35 -33.45 19.03
C SER A 151 11.84 -32.40 20.03
N LEU A 152 11.03 -31.46 19.54
CA LEU A 152 9.87 -30.97 20.27
C LEU A 152 8.81 -30.54 19.25
N ASP A 153 7.82 -31.41 19.09
CA ASP A 153 6.59 -31.10 18.39
C ASP A 153 5.85 -29.95 19.08
N SER A 154 5.05 -29.23 18.28
CA SER A 154 4.03 -28.24 18.69
C SER A 154 4.48 -26.78 18.70
N TYR A 155 4.40 -26.14 17.52
CA TYR A 155 3.58 -24.94 17.28
C TYR A 155 3.64 -24.55 15.80
N ALA A 156 3.21 -25.47 14.93
CA ALA A 156 2.97 -25.20 13.52
C ALA A 156 1.50 -25.52 13.23
N GLN A 157 0.60 -24.65 13.69
CA GLN A 157 -0.80 -24.73 13.30
C GLN A 157 -1.43 -23.34 13.28
N THR A 158 -1.24 -22.61 12.19
CA THR A 158 -2.33 -21.80 11.62
C THR A 158 -2.32 -22.02 10.12
N SER A 159 -2.97 -23.10 9.70
CA SER A 159 -3.54 -23.24 8.36
C SER A 159 -4.49 -22.08 8.10
N PHE A 160 -4.31 -21.44 6.95
CA PHE A 160 -5.42 -20.95 6.14
C PHE A 160 -5.14 -21.39 4.71
N ASP A 161 -5.51 -22.64 4.41
CA ASP A 161 -5.76 -23.07 3.06
C ASP A 161 -7.08 -22.43 2.61
N MET A 162 -7.00 -21.58 1.59
CA MET A 162 -8.12 -21.21 0.74
C MET A 162 -7.63 -21.39 -0.69
N ASP A 163 -7.79 -22.62 -1.18
CA ASP A 163 -7.69 -22.93 -2.60
C ASP A 163 -8.88 -22.29 -3.32
N HIS A 164 -8.63 -21.37 -4.24
CA HIS A 164 -9.48 -21.07 -5.41
C HIS A 164 -8.55 -20.53 -6.51
N GLY A 165 -8.41 -21.32 -7.58
CA GLY A 165 -7.68 -20.94 -8.79
C GLY A 165 -8.15 -19.62 -9.39
N GLY A 166 -7.17 -18.82 -9.82
CA GLY A 166 -7.38 -17.56 -10.52
C GLY A 166 -6.04 -16.96 -10.94
N SER A 167 -5.70 -17.16 -12.22
CA SER A 167 -4.58 -16.53 -12.91
C SER A 167 -4.42 -15.06 -12.53
N THR A 168 -3.31 -14.70 -11.87
CA THR A 168 -2.91 -13.31 -11.65
C THR A 168 -1.44 -13.11 -12.03
N ASN A 169 -1.24 -13.02 -13.35
CA ASN A 169 -0.63 -11.88 -14.03
C ASN A 169 0.62 -11.27 -13.37
N GLU A 170 1.79 -11.67 -13.87
CA GLU A 170 2.69 -10.79 -14.66
C GLU A 170 2.73 -9.29 -14.27
N PHE A 171 3.05 -8.97 -13.01
CA PHE A 171 3.46 -7.61 -12.61
C PHE A 171 4.78 -7.58 -11.83
N GLY A 172 5.52 -8.69 -11.84
CA GLY A 172 6.75 -8.88 -11.06
C GLY A 172 8.04 -8.30 -11.65
N GLN A 173 8.02 -7.60 -12.79
CA GLN A 173 9.23 -7.09 -13.43
C GLN A 173 8.97 -5.78 -14.16
N ILE A 174 8.91 -4.68 -13.40
CA ILE A 174 9.32 -3.40 -13.94
C ILE A 174 10.46 -2.91 -13.04
N PRO A 175 11.72 -3.00 -13.49
CA PRO A 175 12.80 -2.26 -12.86
C PRO A 175 12.50 -0.79 -13.10
N PHE A 176 12.06 -0.07 -12.06
CA PHE A 176 12.02 1.38 -12.15
C PHE A 176 13.47 1.91 -12.10
N PRO A 177 13.81 2.91 -12.93
CA PRO A 177 15.14 3.48 -13.04
C PRO A 177 15.63 4.15 -11.75
#